data_AF-A0A519YS43-F1
#
_entry.id   AF-A0A519YS43-F1
#
_cell.length_a   1.000
_cell.length_b   1.000
_cell.length_c   1.000
_cell.angle_alpha   90.00
_cell.angle_beta   90.00
_cell.angle_gamma   90.00
#
_symmetry.space_group_name_H-M   'P 1'
#
loop_
_entity.id
_entity.type
_entity.pdbx_description
1 polymer ?
#
loop_
_entity_poly.entity_id
_entity_poly.type
_entity_poly.pdbx_seq_one_letter_code
_entity_poly.pdbx_strand_id
1 'polypeptide(L)'
;NKKTVTKGFKHLIVSPLESRNKIYGLIDREIKIAKLGKPAYMILKVNSLADEGVVQKLYDASNAGVKIKLIVRGICTLIPGIVGFSENITVISIIDKFLEHARVFIFGNSGKEEMFLSSADLMSRNFEHRVEVGFPVLDEEARQEIRDIIEFQLQDNVKARDITKMNNNKYHKNRLTTKVRAQVQTYNYLKNKHQ
;
A
#
# COMPACT_ATOMS: atom_id res chain seq x y z
N ASN A 1 2.59 -28.45 25.94
CA ASN A 1 2.94 -27.01 25.96
C ASN A 1 2.18 -26.21 24.91
N LYS A 2 0.89 -25.89 25.15
CA LYS A 2 0.20 -24.87 24.35
C LYS A 2 0.69 -23.51 24.81
N LYS A 3 1.71 -22.94 24.16
CA LYS A 3 2.08 -21.53 24.37
C LYS A 3 0.88 -20.69 23.94
N THR A 4 0.17 -20.12 24.90
CA THR A 4 -0.95 -19.21 24.66
C THR A 4 -0.41 -17.97 23.98
N VAL A 5 -0.70 -17.81 22.69
CA VAL A 5 -0.32 -16.58 21.98
C VAL A 5 -1.37 -15.52 22.32
N THR A 6 -0.94 -14.44 22.98
CA THR A 6 -1.80 -13.33 23.40
C THR A 6 -2.52 -12.71 22.21
N LYS A 7 -3.85 -12.55 22.32
CA LYS A 7 -4.71 -11.89 21.32
C LYS A 7 -5.17 -10.52 21.82
N GLY A 8 -5.68 -9.69 20.92
CA GLY A 8 -6.33 -8.43 21.29
C GLY A 8 -5.37 -7.25 21.44
N PHE A 9 -4.36 -7.14 20.56
CA PHE A 9 -3.49 -5.96 20.57
C PHE A 9 -4.30 -4.71 20.19
N LYS A 10 -4.20 -3.66 21.03
CA LYS A 10 -4.96 -2.41 20.86
C LYS A 10 -4.62 -1.70 19.54
N HIS A 11 -3.33 -1.64 19.20
CA HIS A 11 -2.84 -0.89 18.03
C HIS A 11 -2.13 -1.78 16.99
N LEU A 12 -1.39 -2.79 17.42
CA LEU A 12 -0.55 -3.59 16.52
C LEU A 12 -1.38 -4.50 15.62
N ILE A 13 -0.86 -4.80 14.43
CA ILE A 13 -1.35 -5.83 13.51
C ILE A 13 -0.36 -6.99 13.59
N VAL A 14 -0.74 -8.10 14.22
CA VAL A 14 0.20 -9.20 14.49
C VAL A 14 -0.17 -10.47 13.73
N SER A 15 0.77 -10.98 12.92
CA SER A 15 0.69 -12.32 12.32
C SER A 15 1.23 -13.39 13.27
N PRO A 16 0.72 -14.64 13.20
CA PRO A 16 -0.34 -15.11 12.30
C PRO A 16 -1.74 -14.98 12.89
N LEU A 17 -1.92 -14.12 13.90
CA LEU A 17 -3.11 -14.13 14.76
C LEU A 17 -4.29 -13.38 14.17
N GLU A 18 -4.09 -12.10 13.87
CA GLU A 18 -5.17 -11.15 13.58
C GLU A 18 -4.90 -10.29 12.35
N SER A 19 -3.72 -10.43 11.73
CA SER A 19 -3.29 -9.60 10.63
C SER A 19 -4.24 -9.62 9.44
N ARG A 20 -4.63 -10.81 8.97
CA ARG A 20 -5.61 -10.96 7.87
C ARG A 20 -6.92 -10.25 8.19
N ASN A 21 -7.50 -10.53 9.35
CA ASN A 21 -8.80 -9.96 9.75
C ASN A 21 -8.73 -8.44 9.93
N LYS A 22 -7.62 -7.91 10.49
CA LYS A 22 -7.42 -6.46 10.63
C LYS A 22 -7.31 -5.79 9.27
N ILE A 23 -6.52 -6.34 8.33
CA ILE A 23 -6.42 -5.81 6.97
C ILE A 23 -7.77 -5.86 6.25
N TYR A 24 -8.52 -6.95 6.36
CA TYR A 24 -9.87 -7.03 5.78
C TYR A 24 -10.80 -5.99 6.38
N GLY A 25 -10.81 -5.81 7.71
CA GLY A 25 -11.61 -4.78 8.36
C GLY A 25 -11.30 -3.36 7.87
N LEU A 26 -10.03 -3.05 7.62
CA LEU A 26 -9.61 -1.76 7.06
C LEU A 26 -10.12 -1.57 5.62
N ILE A 27 -10.02 -2.60 4.77
CA ILE A 27 -10.54 -2.58 3.39
C ILE A 27 -12.07 -2.48 3.37
N ASP A 28 -12.75 -3.27 4.19
CA ASP A 28 -14.21 -3.30 4.30
C ASP A 28 -14.76 -1.95 4.78
N ARG A 29 -14.00 -1.24 5.62
CA ARG A 29 -14.35 0.13 6.02
C ARG A 29 -14.32 1.08 4.83
N GLU A 30 -13.28 1.06 4.00
CA GLU A 30 -13.23 1.88 2.78
C GLU A 30 -14.34 1.51 1.80
N ILE A 31 -14.66 0.22 1.66
CA ILE A 31 -15.81 -0.26 0.86
C ILE A 31 -17.11 0.38 1.36
N LYS A 32 -17.36 0.36 2.67
CA LYS A 32 -18.57 0.96 3.26
C LYS A 32 -18.63 2.46 3.00
N ILE A 33 -17.51 3.17 3.13
CA ILE A 33 -17.42 4.62 2.86
C ILE A 33 -17.75 4.90 1.39
N ALA A 34 -17.17 4.14 0.45
CA ALA A 34 -17.42 4.31 -0.98
C ALA A 34 -18.89 4.06 -1.35
N LYS A 35 -19.50 3.01 -0.80
CA LYS A 35 -20.93 2.70 -1.01
C LYS A 35 -21.88 3.78 -0.48
N LEU A 36 -21.44 4.60 0.48
CA LEU A 36 -22.17 5.77 0.96
C LEU A 36 -21.96 7.01 0.06
N GLY A 37 -21.27 6.87 -1.08
CA GLY A 37 -20.96 7.97 -1.99
C GLY A 37 -19.90 8.93 -1.46
N LYS A 38 -19.17 8.57 -0.39
CA LYS A 38 -18.12 9.40 0.20
C LYS A 38 -16.75 9.08 -0.43
N PRO A 39 -15.81 10.04 -0.45
CA PRO A 39 -14.44 9.78 -0.89
C PRO A 39 -13.80 8.65 -0.07
N ALA A 40 -13.34 7.60 -0.76
CA ALA A 40 -12.66 6.45 -0.18
C ALA A 40 -11.45 6.10 -1.03
N TYR A 41 -10.32 5.87 -0.39
CA TYR A 41 -9.09 5.51 -1.08
C TYR A 41 -8.15 4.67 -0.22
N MET A 42 -7.27 3.96 -0.91
CA MET A 42 -6.18 3.21 -0.29
C MET A 42 -4.88 3.44 -1.06
N ILE A 43 -3.77 3.56 -0.33
CA ILE A 43 -2.42 3.52 -0.90
C ILE A 43 -1.64 2.42 -0.20
N LEU A 44 -1.21 1.40 -0.94
CA LEU A 44 -0.48 0.27 -0.37
C LEU A 44 0.88 0.15 -1.06
N LYS A 45 1.95 0.27 -0.27
CA LYS A 45 3.32 -0.02 -0.69
C LYS A 45 3.75 -1.34 -0.09
N VAL A 46 4.18 -2.29 -0.93
CA VAL A 46 4.70 -3.60 -0.50
C VAL A 46 5.80 -4.08 -1.43
N ASN A 47 6.55 -5.08 -0.99
CA ASN A 47 7.48 -5.76 -1.88
C ASN A 47 6.77 -6.79 -2.74
N SER A 48 5.73 -7.43 -2.21
CA SER A 48 4.95 -8.43 -2.95
C SER A 48 3.47 -8.44 -2.55
N LEU A 49 2.61 -8.68 -3.54
CA LEU A 49 1.16 -8.87 -3.44
C LEU A 49 0.78 -10.17 -4.15
N ALA A 50 0.60 -11.24 -3.37
CA ALA A 50 0.32 -12.58 -3.88
C ALA A 50 -0.70 -13.38 -3.06
N ASP A 51 -1.28 -12.78 -2.02
CA ASP A 51 -2.37 -13.42 -1.28
C ASP A 51 -3.70 -13.30 -2.02
N GLU A 52 -4.29 -14.44 -2.40
CA GLU A 52 -5.54 -14.49 -3.18
C GLU A 52 -6.70 -13.77 -2.50
N GLY A 53 -6.86 -13.96 -1.19
CA GLY A 53 -7.97 -13.35 -0.45
C GLY A 53 -7.83 -11.83 -0.35
N VAL A 54 -6.61 -11.31 -0.15
CA VAL A 54 -6.36 -9.86 -0.22
C VAL A 54 -6.61 -9.32 -1.62
N VAL A 55 -6.13 -9.99 -2.68
CA VAL A 55 -6.36 -9.57 -4.07
C VAL A 55 -7.86 -9.51 -4.38
N GLN A 56 -8.62 -10.53 -3.99
CA GLN A 56 -10.08 -10.53 -4.15
C GLN A 56 -10.74 -9.36 -3.42
N LYS A 57 -10.31 -9.07 -2.18
CA LYS A 57 -10.83 -7.92 -1.43
C LYS A 57 -10.48 -6.57 -2.06
N LEU A 58 -9.32 -6.45 -2.70
CA LEU A 58 -8.98 -5.24 -3.46
C LEU A 58 -9.86 -5.08 -4.70
N TYR A 59 -10.23 -6.17 -5.38
CA TYR A 59 -11.23 -6.10 -6.46
C TYR A 59 -12.61 -5.71 -5.95
N ASP A 60 -13.06 -6.29 -4.82
CA ASP A 60 -14.33 -5.90 -4.18
C ASP A 60 -14.33 -4.39 -3.84
N ALA A 61 -13.20 -3.87 -3.34
CA ALA A 61 -13.02 -2.46 -3.03
C ALA A 61 -13.05 -1.57 -4.27
N SER A 62 -12.35 -1.96 -5.33
CA SER A 62 -12.41 -1.28 -6.62
C SER A 62 -13.85 -1.22 -7.15
N ASN A 63 -14.58 -2.33 -7.12
CA ASN A 63 -15.97 -2.40 -7.58
C ASN A 63 -16.93 -1.58 -6.73
N ALA A 64 -16.62 -1.37 -5.45
CA ALA A 64 -17.37 -0.47 -4.58
C ALA A 64 -17.07 1.02 -4.83
N GLY A 65 -16.10 1.35 -5.69
CA GLY A 65 -15.70 2.71 -6.04
C GLY A 65 -14.49 3.24 -5.27
N VAL A 66 -13.82 2.42 -4.46
CA VAL A 66 -12.61 2.82 -3.72
C VAL A 66 -11.47 3.05 -4.72
N LYS A 67 -10.78 4.20 -4.63
CA LYS A 67 -9.59 4.49 -5.45
C LYS A 67 -8.35 3.88 -4.82
N ILE A 68 -7.65 3.00 -5.54
CA ILE A 68 -6.57 2.19 -4.99
C ILE A 68 -5.28 2.46 -5.78
N LYS A 69 -4.24 2.92 -5.08
CA LYS A 69 -2.89 3.07 -5.63
C LYS A 69 -1.96 2.06 -4.98
N LEU A 70 -1.30 1.24 -5.79
CA LEU A 70 -0.36 0.23 -5.31
C LEU A 70 1.06 0.55 -5.78
N ILE A 71 2.03 0.42 -4.88
CA ILE A 71 3.45 0.47 -5.18
C ILE A 71 4.02 -0.91 -4.84
N VAL A 72 4.22 -1.75 -5.86
CA VAL A 72 4.66 -3.15 -5.70
C VAL A 72 5.93 -3.36 -6.52
N ARG A 73 7.08 -3.49 -5.85
CA ARG A 73 8.35 -3.65 -6.59
C ARG A 73 8.53 -5.04 -7.20
N GLY A 74 8.03 -6.07 -6.52
CA GLY A 74 8.34 -7.47 -6.77
C GLY A 74 7.15 -8.19 -7.36
N ILE A 75 6.74 -9.30 -6.74
CA ILE A 75 5.65 -10.14 -7.24
C ILE A 75 4.31 -9.41 -7.08
N CYS A 76 3.54 -9.27 -8.15
CA CYS A 76 2.17 -8.78 -8.13
C CYS A 76 1.28 -9.73 -8.93
N THR A 77 0.33 -10.38 -8.26
CA THR A 77 -0.65 -11.27 -8.90
C THR A 77 -1.94 -10.53 -9.28
N LEU A 78 -2.14 -9.33 -8.72
CA LEU A 78 -3.26 -8.47 -9.05
C LEU A 78 -3.08 -7.88 -10.46
N ILE A 79 -4.15 -7.90 -11.26
CA ILE A 79 -4.17 -7.31 -12.59
C ILE A 79 -5.03 -6.03 -12.56
N PRO A 80 -4.45 -4.84 -12.72
CA PRO A 80 -5.20 -3.58 -12.71
C PRO A 80 -5.88 -3.27 -14.04
N GLY A 81 -6.89 -2.40 -14.00
CA GLY A 81 -7.56 -1.86 -15.18
C GLY A 81 -8.53 -2.80 -15.89
N ILE A 82 -8.97 -3.88 -15.24
CA ILE A 82 -9.98 -4.79 -15.78
C ILE A 82 -11.37 -4.24 -15.47
N VAL A 83 -12.19 -4.05 -16.51
CA VAL A 83 -13.59 -3.60 -16.40
C VAL A 83 -14.39 -4.52 -15.47
N GLY A 84 -15.11 -3.95 -14.51
CA GLY A 84 -15.91 -4.69 -13.53
C GLY A 84 -15.11 -5.41 -12.44
N PHE A 85 -13.79 -5.18 -12.34
CA PHE A 85 -12.94 -5.77 -11.30
C PHE A 85 -11.94 -4.77 -10.71
N SER A 86 -11.14 -4.10 -11.53
CA SER A 86 -9.95 -3.35 -11.09
C SER A 86 -9.76 -2.01 -11.79
N GLU A 87 -10.84 -1.42 -12.33
CA GLU A 87 -10.84 -0.10 -12.98
C GLU A 87 -10.34 1.03 -12.08
N ASN A 88 -10.56 0.90 -10.77
CA ASN A 88 -10.14 1.89 -9.79
C ASN A 88 -8.76 1.59 -9.17
N ILE A 89 -8.03 0.60 -9.71
CA ILE A 89 -6.72 0.18 -9.22
C ILE A 89 -5.63 0.58 -10.21
N THR A 90 -4.65 1.33 -9.72
CA THR A 90 -3.40 1.61 -10.44
C THR A 90 -2.22 0.99 -9.72
N VAL A 91 -1.28 0.39 -10.45
CA VAL A 91 -0.12 -0.28 -9.87
C VAL A 91 1.15 0.18 -10.55
N ILE A 92 2.10 0.66 -9.75
CA ILE A 92 3.46 0.97 -10.21
C ILE A 92 4.48 0.10 -9.48
N SER A 93 5.60 -0.16 -10.15
CA SER A 93 6.80 -0.77 -9.60
C SER A 93 7.96 0.21 -9.73
N ILE A 94 8.70 0.44 -8.64
CA ILE A 94 9.89 1.29 -8.64
C ILE A 94 11.11 0.40 -8.44
N ILE A 95 11.98 0.36 -9.45
CA ILE A 95 13.26 -0.32 -9.41
C ILE A 95 14.34 0.71 -9.71
N ASP A 96 15.13 1.03 -8.70
CA ASP A 96 16.16 2.05 -8.77
C ASP A 96 17.40 1.62 -7.94
N LYS A 97 18.34 2.55 -7.67
CA LYS A 97 19.60 2.28 -6.98
C LYS A 97 19.40 1.61 -5.62
N PHE A 98 18.47 2.11 -4.81
CA PHE A 98 18.14 1.51 -3.53
C PHE A 98 17.01 0.50 -3.65
N LEU A 99 17.08 -0.53 -2.82
CA LEU A 99 16.07 -1.56 -2.76
C LEU A 99 14.85 -1.04 -2.01
N GLU A 100 13.75 -0.79 -2.71
CA GLU A 100 12.48 -0.44 -2.05
C GLU A 100 12.09 -1.60 -1.12
N HIS A 101 12.11 -1.41 0.20
CA HIS A 101 11.82 -2.52 1.14
C HIS A 101 10.76 -2.15 2.20
N ALA A 102 10.43 -0.86 2.32
CA ALA A 102 9.37 -0.39 3.20
C ALA A 102 8.01 -0.94 2.77
N ARG A 103 7.19 -1.35 3.75
CA ARG A 103 5.76 -1.62 3.55
C ARG A 103 4.95 -0.57 4.31
N VAL A 104 4.04 0.08 3.59
CA VAL A 104 3.22 1.19 4.09
C VAL A 104 1.79 0.95 3.64
N PHE A 105 0.83 1.05 4.56
CA PHE A 105 -0.60 0.94 4.28
C PHE A 105 -1.28 2.24 4.70
N ILE A 106 -1.98 2.87 3.77
CA ILE A 106 -2.68 4.13 3.99
C ILE A 106 -4.15 3.93 3.60
N PHE A 107 -5.05 4.29 4.51
CA PHE A 107 -6.50 4.19 4.32
C PHE A 107 -7.13 5.57 4.54
N GLY A 108 -7.97 6.03 3.60
CA GLY A 108 -8.51 7.39 3.61
C GLY A 108 -9.47 7.68 4.77
N ASN A 109 -10.23 6.69 5.23
CA ASN A 109 -11.03 6.71 6.45
C ASN A 109 -11.87 7.99 6.62
N SER A 110 -12.59 8.37 5.55
CA SER A 110 -13.43 9.59 5.51
C SER A 110 -12.67 10.88 5.88
N GLY A 111 -11.41 11.00 5.47
CA GLY A 111 -10.57 12.17 5.71
C GLY A 111 -9.73 12.11 6.99
N LYS A 112 -9.89 11.05 7.81
CA LYS A 112 -9.05 10.79 8.98
C LYS A 112 -8.03 9.69 8.65
N GLU A 113 -7.12 10.02 7.73
CA GLU A 113 -6.18 9.07 7.14
C GLU A 113 -5.47 8.24 8.23
N GLU A 114 -5.56 6.91 8.11
CA GLU A 114 -4.85 5.97 8.98
C GLU A 114 -3.65 5.40 8.20
N MET A 115 -2.46 5.50 8.79
CA MET A 115 -1.22 5.00 8.22
C MET A 115 -0.62 3.90 9.10
N PHE A 116 -0.16 2.82 8.47
CA PHE A 116 0.53 1.72 9.11
C PHE A 116 1.85 1.42 8.41
N LEU A 117 2.87 1.10 9.18
CA LEU A 117 4.11 0.49 8.70
C LEU A 117 4.10 -1.00 9.06
N SER A 118 4.72 -1.84 8.23
CA SER A 118 4.72 -3.29 8.48
C SER A 118 6.00 -4.00 8.07
N SER A 119 6.30 -5.09 8.77
CA SER A 119 7.29 -6.09 8.34
C SER A 119 6.75 -7.04 7.26
N ALA A 120 5.42 -7.21 7.18
CA ALA A 120 4.76 -8.17 6.29
C ALA A 120 4.52 -7.63 4.88
N ASP A 121 4.72 -8.49 3.88
CA ASP A 121 4.09 -8.34 2.56
C ASP A 121 2.65 -8.91 2.58
N LEU A 122 1.90 -8.64 1.50
CA LEU A 122 0.56 -9.18 1.30
C LEU A 122 0.63 -10.55 0.60
N MET A 123 1.21 -11.53 1.31
CA MET A 123 1.32 -12.92 0.87
C MET A 123 0.84 -13.87 1.98
N SER A 124 0.27 -15.02 1.60
CA SER A 124 -0.31 -15.99 2.55
C SER A 124 0.68 -16.42 3.63
N ARG A 125 1.95 -16.67 3.26
CA ARG A 125 3.02 -17.00 4.22
C ARG A 125 3.27 -15.92 5.28
N ASN A 126 3.11 -14.64 4.95
CA ASN A 126 3.28 -13.54 5.91
C ASN A 126 2.08 -13.43 6.86
N PHE A 127 0.90 -13.86 6.43
CA PHE A 127 -0.29 -13.89 7.27
C PHE A 127 -0.39 -15.14 8.14
N GLU A 128 0.04 -16.30 7.67
CA GLU A 128 -0.31 -17.59 8.29
C GLU A 128 0.87 -18.33 8.94
N HIS A 129 2.08 -18.07 8.46
CA HIS A 129 3.24 -18.89 8.80
C HIS A 129 4.40 -18.10 9.43
N ARG A 130 4.25 -16.77 9.55
CA ARG A 130 5.30 -15.89 10.07
C ARG A 130 4.77 -15.05 11.23
N VAL A 131 5.68 -14.72 12.14
CA VAL A 131 5.47 -13.66 13.12
C VAL A 131 5.85 -12.36 12.44
N GLU A 132 4.85 -11.52 12.22
CA GLU A 132 5.01 -10.22 11.57
C GLU A 132 4.29 -9.17 12.42
N VAL A 133 4.77 -7.94 12.34
CA VAL A 133 4.18 -6.81 13.07
C VAL A 133 3.95 -5.66 12.10
N GLY A 134 2.72 -5.15 12.11
CA GLY A 134 2.38 -3.82 11.65
C GLY A 134 2.02 -2.92 12.82
N PHE A 135 2.29 -1.62 12.69
CA PHE A 135 1.96 -0.63 13.72
C PHE A 135 1.45 0.65 13.07
N PRO A 136 0.51 1.36 13.71
CA PRO A 136 0.02 2.64 13.22
C PRO A 136 1.06 3.74 13.46
N VAL A 137 1.12 4.70 12.54
CA VAL A 137 1.88 5.94 12.71
C VAL A 137 0.94 6.96 13.36
N LEU A 138 1.06 7.10 14.68
CA LEU A 138 0.21 7.97 15.50
C LEU A 138 0.71 9.42 15.54
N ASP A 139 2.02 9.61 15.40
CA ASP A 139 2.62 10.93 15.37
C ASP A 139 2.33 11.61 14.02
N GLU A 140 1.81 12.84 14.09
CA GLU A 140 1.34 13.59 12.93
C GLU A 140 2.49 14.03 12.03
N GLU A 141 3.63 14.44 12.60
CA GLU A 141 4.80 14.89 11.83
C GLU A 141 5.46 13.72 11.09
N ALA A 142 5.62 12.59 11.76
CA ALA A 142 6.12 11.36 11.15
C ALA A 142 5.17 10.86 10.05
N ARG A 143 3.85 10.91 10.30
CA ARG A 143 2.85 10.51 9.30
C ARG A 143 2.93 11.40 8.06
N GLN A 144 3.04 12.72 8.23
CA GLN A 144 3.18 13.64 7.12
C GLN A 144 4.49 13.42 6.34
N GLU A 145 5.61 13.19 7.04
CA GLU A 145 6.90 12.91 6.39
C GLU A 145 6.84 11.67 5.50
N ILE A 146 6.26 10.57 6.02
CA ILE A 146 6.08 9.34 5.26
C ILE A 146 5.11 9.57 4.09
N ARG A 147 4.05 10.36 4.30
CA ARG A 147 3.06 10.66 3.26
C ARG A 147 3.67 11.43 2.08
N ASP A 148 4.56 12.38 2.36
CA ASP A 148 5.31 13.13 1.35
C ASP A 148 6.22 12.20 0.55
N ILE A 149 6.94 11.29 1.23
CA ILE A 149 7.78 10.27 0.58
C ILE A 149 6.97 9.36 -0.35
N ILE A 150 5.80 8.88 0.11
CA ILE A 150 4.89 8.07 -0.71
C ILE A 150 4.40 8.88 -1.92
N GLU A 151 4.13 10.17 -1.76
CA GLU A 151 3.72 11.02 -2.86
C GLU A 151 4.82 11.16 -3.92
N PHE A 152 6.08 11.37 -3.52
CA PHE A 152 7.22 11.38 -4.45
C PHE A 152 7.35 10.07 -5.22
N GLN A 153 7.05 8.93 -4.58
CA GLN A 153 7.05 7.62 -5.22
C GLN A 153 5.90 7.47 -6.23
N LEU A 154 4.70 7.92 -5.89
CA LEU A 154 3.55 7.93 -6.81
C LEU A 154 3.74 8.88 -7.99
N GLN A 155 4.55 9.93 -7.82
CA GLN A 155 4.87 10.91 -8.87
C GLN A 155 6.11 10.55 -9.69
N ASP A 156 6.82 9.47 -9.37
CA ASP A 156 8.02 9.08 -10.07
C ASP A 156 7.72 8.82 -11.57
N ASN A 157 8.43 9.52 -12.45
CA ASN A 157 8.30 9.38 -13.90
C ASN A 157 9.65 9.08 -14.57
N VAL A 158 10.63 8.59 -13.80
CA VAL A 158 11.99 8.28 -14.27
C VAL A 158 12.33 6.80 -14.09
N LYS A 159 11.91 6.19 -12.99
CA LYS A 159 12.23 4.82 -12.57
C LYS A 159 11.00 3.97 -12.29
N ALA A 160 9.84 4.59 -12.05
CA ALA A 160 8.58 3.87 -11.96
C ALA A 160 8.20 3.19 -13.28
N ARG A 161 7.52 2.06 -13.16
CA ARG A 161 7.05 1.18 -14.23
C ARG A 161 5.59 0.84 -13.97
N ASP A 162 4.75 0.87 -15.00
CA ASP A 162 3.37 0.42 -14.88
C ASP A 162 3.31 -1.12 -14.85
N ILE A 163 2.63 -1.67 -13.84
CA ILE A 163 2.18 -3.06 -13.89
C ILE A 163 0.82 -3.06 -14.58
N THR A 164 0.73 -3.79 -15.69
CA THR A 164 -0.49 -3.90 -16.50
C THR A 164 -0.73 -5.37 -16.84
N LYS A 165 -1.90 -5.69 -17.40
CA LYS A 165 -2.20 -7.04 -17.94
C LYS A 165 -1.14 -7.55 -18.93
N MET A 166 -0.48 -6.65 -19.65
CA MET A 166 0.56 -7.01 -20.63
C MET A 166 1.90 -7.40 -20.00
N ASN A 167 2.11 -7.06 -18.72
CA ASN A 167 3.34 -7.30 -17.96
C ASN A 167 4.64 -6.89 -18.69
N ASN A 168 4.58 -5.79 -19.46
CA ASN A 168 5.66 -5.32 -20.33
C ASN A 168 6.62 -4.33 -19.64
N ASN A 169 6.39 -4.01 -18.37
CA ASN A 169 7.18 -3.06 -17.59
C ASN A 169 7.41 -1.74 -18.35
N LYS A 170 6.35 -1.13 -18.90
CA LYS A 170 6.46 0.19 -19.51
C LYS A 170 6.84 1.23 -18.45
N TYR A 171 7.74 2.15 -18.76
CA TYR A 171 8.02 3.28 -17.86
C TYR A 171 6.74 4.05 -17.58
N HIS A 172 6.49 4.32 -16.29
CA HIS A 172 5.36 5.12 -15.86
C HIS A 172 5.52 6.55 -16.41
N LYS A 173 4.45 7.06 -17.01
CA LYS A 173 4.39 8.44 -17.48
C LYS A 173 3.22 9.11 -16.79
N ASN A 174 3.48 10.26 -16.19
CA ASN A 174 2.45 11.14 -15.66
C ASN A 174 2.40 12.45 -16.46
N ARG A 175 1.50 13.35 -16.07
CA ARG A 175 1.30 14.65 -16.73
C ARG A 175 2.32 15.71 -16.32
N LEU A 176 3.26 15.38 -15.43
CA LEU A 176 4.26 16.33 -14.96
C LEU A 176 5.30 16.57 -16.06
N THR A 177 5.62 17.83 -16.30
CA THR A 177 6.71 18.23 -17.21
C THR A 177 8.09 18.04 -16.56
N THR A 178 8.14 18.16 -15.23
CA THR A 178 9.36 17.97 -14.44
C THR A 178 9.64 16.48 -14.24
N LYS A 179 10.93 16.11 -14.34
CA LYS A 179 11.40 14.77 -13.99
C LYS A 179 11.41 14.59 -12.47
N VAL A 180 10.68 13.59 -11.99
CA VAL A 180 10.63 13.19 -10.59
C VAL A 180 11.24 11.81 -10.47
N ARG A 181 12.36 11.70 -9.74
CA ARG A 181 12.99 10.44 -9.36
C ARG A 181 12.90 10.29 -7.85
N ALA A 182 12.06 9.38 -7.38
CA ALA A 182 11.61 9.30 -5.99
C ALA A 182 12.78 9.25 -5.00
N GLN A 183 13.76 8.38 -5.23
CA GLN A 183 14.89 8.21 -4.29
C GLN A 183 15.74 9.48 -4.14
N VAL A 184 15.89 10.26 -5.20
CA VAL A 184 16.62 11.54 -5.16
C VAL A 184 15.78 12.61 -4.48
N GLN A 185 14.47 12.66 -4.77
CA GLN A 185 13.56 13.61 -4.13
C GLN A 185 13.43 13.35 -2.63
N THR A 186 13.27 12.10 -2.21
CA THR A 186 13.29 11.68 -0.81
C THR A 186 14.59 12.11 -0.12
N TYR A 187 15.75 11.89 -0.74
CA TYR A 187 17.03 12.32 -0.17
C TYR A 187 17.08 13.84 0.04
N ASN A 188 16.73 14.64 -0.99
CA ASN A 188 16.76 16.10 -0.91
C ASN A 188 15.76 16.62 0.13
N TYR A 189 14.56 16.05 0.19
CA TYR A 189 13.52 16.42 1.14
C TYR A 189 13.98 16.19 2.59
N LEU A 190 14.46 14.97 2.90
CA LEU A 190 14.94 14.66 4.25
C LEU A 190 16.18 15.47 4.63
N LYS A 191 17.09 15.70 3.67
CA LYS A 191 18.26 16.55 3.87
C LYS A 191 17.84 17.97 4.25
N ASN A 192 16.92 18.58 3.53
CA ASN A 192 16.52 19.97 3.77
C ASN A 192 15.67 20.14 5.04
N LYS A 193 14.94 19.10 5.46
CA LYS A 193 14.09 19.14 6.65
C LYS A 193 14.89 19.02 7.95
N HIS A 194 15.98 18.25 7.93
CA HIS A 194 16.75 17.88 9.12
C HIS A 194 18.17 18.48 9.16
N GLN A 195 18.51 19.35 8.21
CA GLN A 195 19.72 20.19 8.23
C GLN A 195 19.37 21.60 8.68
#